data_AF-A0A959UUL6-F1
#
_entry.id   AF-A0A959UUL6-F1
#
_cell.length_a   1.000
_cell.length_b   1.000
_cell.length_c   1.000
_cell.angle_alpha   90.00
_cell.angle_beta   90.00
_cell.angle_gamma   90.00
#
_symmetry.space_group_name_H-M   'P 1'
#
loop_
_entity.id
_entity.type
_entity.pdbx_description
1 polymer ?
#
loop_
_entity_poly.entity_id
_entity_poly.type
_entity_poly.pdbx_seq_one_letter_code
_entity_poly.pdbx_strand_id
1 'polypeptide(L)'
;MRTPRALLLQAAALCFTFTVSGQDGGLRLGTCLLYEDFQGGAIPSGWAQGPPVEQQDNSTGQGTGTFVDAWTVGTSPHVLDHDGLFLVPDVPAGNLFARTNDDDAPCNCDLAAASLTTPSIDLSGVTGAQLTFRSVVHRDFGGAAGQVEVSTDGGGSFQPVHVIPGSGPVWSYGIVDLSAFDGAPDVRIRFSWSDQGNW
;
A
#
# COMPACT_ATOMS: atom_id res chain seq x y z
N MET A 1 22.39 21.37 -7.16
CA MET A 1 22.40 20.07 -6.48
C MET A 1 21.03 19.92 -5.85
N ARG A 2 20.14 19.14 -6.48
CA ARG A 2 18.82 18.84 -5.92
C ARG A 2 19.00 17.67 -4.96
N THR A 3 18.50 17.81 -3.74
CA THR A 3 18.55 16.77 -2.69
C THR A 3 17.51 15.70 -3.03
N PRO A 4 17.82 14.39 -2.92
CA PRO A 4 16.84 13.32 -3.19
C PRO A 4 15.72 13.34 -2.14
N ARG A 5 14.53 12.81 -2.45
CA ARG A 5 13.32 12.85 -1.61
C ARG A 5 12.59 11.52 -1.53
N ALA A 6 11.88 11.30 -0.41
CA ALA A 6 11.29 10.04 0.05
C ALA A 6 10.50 9.22 -0.99
N LEU A 7 10.32 7.92 -0.73
CA LEU A 7 9.60 7.01 -1.62
C LEU A 7 8.80 5.98 -0.81
N LEU A 8 7.52 5.74 -1.14
CA LEU A 8 6.78 4.58 -0.66
C LEU A 8 6.53 3.53 -1.75
N LEU A 9 7.06 2.33 -1.53
CA LEU A 9 6.69 1.15 -2.30
C LEU A 9 5.98 0.09 -1.46
N GLN A 10 4.68 -0.06 -1.66
CA GLN A 10 3.92 -1.06 -0.92
C GLN A 10 3.51 -2.25 -1.80
N ALA A 11 4.31 -3.33 -1.76
CA ALA A 11 3.91 -4.63 -2.31
C ALA A 11 3.14 -5.47 -1.29
N ALA A 12 1.84 -5.27 -1.20
CA ALA A 12 1.04 -6.15 -0.36
C ALA A 12 0.87 -7.52 -1.01
N ALA A 13 1.67 -8.53 -0.59
CA ALA A 13 1.26 -9.92 -0.63
C ALA A 13 0.23 -10.13 0.48
N LEU A 14 -1.05 -9.94 0.18
CA LEU A 14 -2.14 -10.03 1.16
C LEU A 14 -2.42 -11.49 1.49
N CYS A 15 -2.22 -11.92 2.74
CA CYS A 15 -2.76 -13.20 3.20
C CYS A 15 -3.44 -13.00 4.55
N PHE A 16 -4.75 -13.19 4.59
CA PHE A 16 -5.52 -13.21 5.83
C PHE A 16 -5.54 -14.63 6.39
N THR A 17 -5.17 -14.82 7.65
CA THR A 17 -5.25 -16.11 8.35
C THR A 17 -6.07 -15.95 9.63
N PHE A 18 -7.01 -16.85 9.91
CA PHE A 18 -7.86 -16.82 11.10
C PHE A 18 -7.98 -18.17 11.82
N THR A 19 -8.44 -18.12 13.07
CA THR A 19 -8.69 -19.30 13.93
C THR A 19 -10.19 -19.42 14.15
N VAL A 20 -10.83 -20.50 13.66
CA VAL A 20 -12.24 -20.81 13.99
C VAL A 20 -12.28 -21.53 15.34
N SER A 21 -13.03 -20.98 16.29
CA SER A 21 -13.32 -21.65 17.57
C SER A 21 -14.10 -22.95 17.33
N GLY A 22 -13.43 -24.08 17.51
CA GLY A 22 -14.01 -25.41 17.67
C GLY A 22 -13.14 -26.19 18.65
N GLN A 23 -13.75 -26.81 19.66
CA GLN A 23 -13.14 -27.27 20.93
C GLN A 23 -11.99 -28.30 20.88
N ASP A 24 -11.33 -28.57 19.75
CA ASP A 24 -10.31 -29.62 19.67
C ASP A 24 -8.96 -29.04 19.26
N GLY A 25 -7.95 -29.21 20.13
CA GLY A 25 -6.60 -28.63 20.08
C GLY A 25 -5.69 -29.08 18.94
N GLY A 26 -6.18 -29.04 17.70
CA GLY A 26 -5.37 -29.13 16.49
C GLY A 26 -5.20 -27.75 15.84
N LEU A 27 -4.00 -27.45 15.34
CA LEU A 27 -3.77 -26.32 14.45
C LEU A 27 -4.67 -26.47 13.21
N ARG A 28 -5.66 -25.59 13.04
CA ARG A 28 -6.47 -25.51 11.82
C ARG A 28 -5.90 -24.39 10.93
N LEU A 29 -5.73 -24.66 9.65
CA LEU A 29 -5.36 -23.67 8.64
C LEU A 29 -6.46 -22.60 8.53
N GLY A 30 -6.10 -21.33 8.62
CA GLY A 30 -7.01 -20.21 8.37
C GLY A 30 -7.34 -20.07 6.87
N THR A 31 -8.53 -19.60 6.53
CA THR A 31 -8.93 -19.35 5.12
C THR A 31 -8.42 -17.98 4.67
N CYS A 32 -7.80 -17.93 3.49
CA CYS A 32 -7.45 -16.67 2.85
C CYS A 32 -8.69 -16.05 2.18
N LEU A 33 -9.12 -14.87 2.64
CA LEU A 33 -10.32 -14.17 2.15
C LEU A 33 -10.02 -13.25 0.96
N LEU A 34 -8.80 -12.72 0.91
CA LEU A 34 -8.30 -11.90 -0.18
C LEU A 34 -6.80 -12.15 -0.30
N TYR A 35 -6.36 -12.45 -1.53
CA TYR A 35 -4.96 -12.57 -1.89
C TYR A 35 -4.68 -11.71 -3.11
N GLU A 36 -3.60 -10.95 -3.04
CA GLU A 36 -3.07 -10.19 -4.16
C GLU A 36 -1.56 -10.20 -4.05
N ASP A 37 -0.87 -10.37 -5.19
CA ASP A 37 0.59 -10.34 -5.29
C ASP A 37 1.09 -9.40 -6.40
N PHE A 38 0.17 -8.74 -7.10
CA PHE A 38 0.34 -7.82 -8.22
C PHE A 38 1.04 -8.42 -9.44
N GLN A 39 1.21 -9.74 -9.53
CA GLN A 39 1.87 -10.38 -10.67
C GLN A 39 1.04 -10.30 -11.96
N GLY A 40 -0.23 -9.89 -11.87
CA GLY A 40 -1.06 -9.52 -13.01
C GLY A 40 -0.59 -8.28 -13.78
N GLY A 41 0.35 -7.49 -13.23
CA GLY A 41 0.96 -6.34 -13.91
C GLY A 41 0.11 -5.08 -13.95
N ALA A 42 -1.03 -5.08 -13.25
CA ALA A 42 -1.92 -3.94 -13.12
C ALA A 42 -2.59 -3.96 -11.74
N ILE A 43 -3.13 -2.81 -11.32
CA ILE A 43 -3.96 -2.75 -10.13
C ILE A 43 -5.20 -3.63 -10.36
N PRO A 44 -5.53 -4.56 -9.45
CA PRO A 44 -6.55 -5.56 -9.72
C PRO A 44 -7.94 -4.94 -9.81
N SER A 45 -8.79 -5.55 -10.63
CA SER A 45 -10.19 -5.13 -10.74
C SER A 45 -10.90 -5.17 -9.38
N GLY A 46 -11.66 -4.12 -9.07
CA GLY A 46 -12.40 -4.00 -7.81
C GLY A 46 -11.63 -3.29 -6.69
N TRP A 47 -10.33 -3.09 -6.85
CA TRP A 47 -9.58 -2.17 -5.99
C TRP A 47 -9.90 -0.74 -6.39
N ALA A 48 -10.08 0.12 -5.39
CA ALA A 48 -10.33 1.54 -5.58
C ALA A 48 -9.06 2.33 -5.31
N GLN A 49 -8.69 3.19 -6.24
CA GLN A 49 -7.62 4.17 -6.04
C GLN A 49 -8.21 5.49 -5.56
N GLY A 50 -7.41 6.25 -4.82
CA GLY A 50 -7.75 7.63 -4.47
C GLY A 50 -7.99 8.50 -5.71
N PRO A 51 -8.43 9.75 -5.52
CA PRO A 51 -8.56 10.71 -6.61
C PRO A 51 -7.28 10.77 -7.46
N PRO A 52 -7.40 10.84 -8.79
CA PRO A 52 -6.25 11.07 -9.66
C PRO A 52 -5.46 12.30 -9.26
N VAL A 53 -4.15 12.22 -9.39
CA VAL A 53 -3.19 13.29 -9.11
C VAL A 53 -2.83 13.98 -10.42
N GLU A 54 -2.77 15.32 -10.39
CA GLU A 54 -2.32 16.09 -11.54
C GLU A 54 -0.83 15.86 -11.79
N GLN A 55 -0.49 15.46 -13.01
CA GLN A 55 0.88 15.33 -13.41
C GLN A 55 1.58 16.69 -13.40
N GLN A 56 2.79 16.75 -12.85
CA GLN A 56 3.61 17.95 -12.85
C GLN A 56 4.86 17.77 -13.70
N ASP A 57 5.31 18.86 -14.32
CA ASP A 57 6.62 18.89 -14.96
C ASP A 57 7.72 18.88 -13.88
N ASN A 58 8.55 17.84 -13.85
CA ASN A 58 9.59 17.65 -12.83
C ASN A 58 10.65 18.76 -12.80
N SER A 59 10.77 19.58 -13.85
CA SER A 59 11.72 20.68 -13.90
C SER A 59 11.18 21.98 -13.28
N THR A 60 9.89 22.24 -13.49
CA THR A 60 9.20 23.50 -13.14
C THR A 60 8.17 23.38 -12.00
N GLY A 61 7.75 22.16 -11.66
CA GLY A 61 6.67 21.87 -10.71
C GLY A 61 5.29 22.34 -11.17
N GLN A 62 5.14 22.72 -12.45
CA GLN A 62 3.86 23.19 -12.99
C GLN A 62 2.97 22.00 -13.36
N GLY A 63 1.69 22.11 -13.01
CA GLY A 63 0.67 21.16 -13.45
C GLY A 63 0.54 21.14 -14.97
N THR A 64 0.39 19.94 -15.53
CA THR A 64 0.26 19.71 -16.97
C THR A 64 -1.19 19.68 -17.44
N GLY A 65 -2.17 19.72 -16.51
CA GLY A 65 -3.59 19.48 -16.77
C GLY A 65 -3.95 18.02 -17.01
N THR A 66 -2.98 17.10 -17.00
CA THR A 66 -3.21 15.65 -17.12
C THR A 66 -3.34 15.03 -15.74
N PHE A 67 -4.36 14.23 -15.50
CA PHE A 67 -4.59 13.56 -14.22
C PHE A 67 -4.41 12.05 -14.37
N VAL A 68 -3.63 11.44 -13.47
CA VAL A 68 -3.37 10.00 -13.46
C VAL A 68 -3.44 9.45 -12.04
N ASP A 69 -3.60 8.14 -11.93
CA ASP A 69 -3.60 7.49 -10.63
C ASP A 69 -2.21 7.55 -9.97
N ALA A 70 -2.18 7.76 -8.66
CA ALA A 70 -0.93 7.80 -7.89
C ALA A 70 -0.27 6.41 -7.79
N TRP A 71 -1.10 5.36 -7.69
CA TRP A 71 -0.64 3.99 -7.58
C TRP A 71 -0.50 3.35 -8.96
N THR A 72 0.63 2.68 -9.17
CA THR A 72 0.89 1.87 -10.37
C THR A 72 1.43 0.51 -9.97
N VAL A 73 1.48 -0.45 -10.89
CA VAL A 73 2.19 -1.71 -10.69
C VAL A 73 3.47 -1.71 -11.51
N GLY A 74 4.57 -2.19 -10.93
CA GLY A 74 5.83 -2.33 -11.64
C GLY A 74 6.84 -3.21 -10.92
N THR A 75 8.04 -3.33 -11.48
CA THR A 75 9.17 -4.11 -10.97
C THR A 75 10.38 -3.21 -10.67
N SER A 76 11.44 -3.77 -10.11
CA SER A 76 12.72 -3.11 -9.82
C SER A 76 13.82 -3.60 -10.79
N PRO A 77 14.75 -2.74 -11.27
CA PRO A 77 15.92 -2.42 -10.45
C PRO A 77 16.34 -0.93 -10.36
N HIS A 78 15.74 0.01 -11.11
CA HIS A 78 16.30 1.37 -11.24
C HIS A 78 15.28 2.49 -11.54
N VAL A 79 13.98 2.28 -11.30
CA VAL A 79 12.93 3.07 -12.00
C VAL A 79 11.94 3.74 -11.05
N LEU A 80 12.38 4.08 -9.84
CA LEU A 80 11.52 4.67 -8.82
C LEU A 80 11.90 6.11 -8.48
N ASP A 81 12.80 6.72 -9.23
CA ASP A 81 13.16 8.13 -9.16
C ASP A 81 13.94 8.56 -10.42
N HIS A 82 14.11 9.87 -10.58
CA HIS A 82 14.89 10.45 -11.68
C HIS A 82 16.39 10.08 -11.63
N ASP A 83 16.93 9.76 -10.43
CA ASP A 83 18.38 9.68 -10.17
C ASP A 83 18.90 8.28 -9.75
N GLY A 84 18.04 7.28 -9.60
CA GLY A 84 18.40 5.89 -9.27
C GLY A 84 18.79 5.63 -7.82
N LEU A 85 18.37 6.49 -6.88
CA LEU A 85 18.79 6.49 -5.48
C LEU A 85 17.86 5.67 -4.56
N PHE A 86 16.63 5.40 -4.99
CA PHE A 86 15.67 4.61 -4.22
C PHE A 86 15.56 3.17 -4.74
N LEU A 87 16.42 2.32 -4.19
CA LEU A 87 16.47 0.91 -4.57
C LEU A 87 15.43 0.08 -3.82
N VAL A 88 14.55 -0.60 -4.57
CA VAL A 88 13.72 -1.67 -4.02
C VAL A 88 14.27 -3.02 -4.45
N PRO A 89 14.54 -3.96 -3.53
CA PRO A 89 15.09 -5.26 -3.94
C PRO A 89 14.14 -6.00 -4.88
N ASP A 90 14.61 -6.42 -6.05
CA ASP A 90 13.87 -7.31 -6.95
C ASP A 90 13.94 -8.76 -6.44
N VAL A 91 13.18 -9.05 -5.39
CA VAL A 91 13.22 -10.34 -4.69
C VAL A 91 11.80 -10.89 -4.45
N PRO A 92 11.42 -12.00 -5.13
CA PRO A 92 12.19 -12.75 -6.13
C PRO A 92 12.45 -11.94 -7.42
N ALA A 93 13.35 -12.39 -8.29
CA ALA A 93 13.63 -11.68 -9.53
C ALA A 93 12.37 -11.58 -10.43
N GLY A 94 12.13 -10.41 -11.00
CA GLY A 94 10.94 -10.08 -11.77
C GLY A 94 9.69 -9.84 -10.93
N ASN A 95 9.84 -9.57 -9.62
CA ASN A 95 8.69 -9.35 -8.74
C ASN A 95 7.97 -8.06 -9.11
N LEU A 96 6.66 -8.17 -9.34
CA LEU A 96 5.77 -7.03 -9.49
C LEU A 96 5.16 -6.60 -8.15
N PHE A 97 4.87 -5.30 -8.03
CA PHE A 97 4.27 -4.73 -6.84
C PHE A 97 3.56 -3.41 -7.12
N ALA A 98 2.60 -3.05 -6.25
CA ALA A 98 2.01 -1.72 -6.24
C ALA A 98 3.00 -0.68 -5.69
N ARG A 99 2.99 0.52 -6.28
CA ARG A 99 3.94 1.59 -5.97
C ARG A 99 3.34 2.98 -6.17
N THR A 100 3.83 3.94 -5.40
CA THR A 100 3.57 5.38 -5.54
C THR A 100 4.87 6.14 -5.32
N ASN A 101 5.03 7.32 -5.93
CA ASN A 101 6.25 8.12 -5.80
C ASN A 101 5.93 9.61 -5.98
N ASP A 102 6.42 10.44 -5.07
CA ASP A 102 6.36 11.91 -5.09
C ASP A 102 7.62 12.57 -5.65
N ASP A 103 8.66 11.82 -6.05
CA ASP A 103 9.84 12.38 -6.71
C ASP A 103 9.87 12.13 -8.23
N ASP A 104 8.87 11.42 -8.75
CA ASP A 104 8.65 11.20 -10.18
C ASP A 104 7.14 11.21 -10.50
N ALA A 105 6.77 10.86 -11.74
CA ALA A 105 5.38 10.71 -12.14
C ALA A 105 4.55 9.98 -11.04
N PRO A 106 3.42 10.58 -10.60
CA PRO A 106 2.73 11.68 -11.27
C PRO A 106 3.29 13.08 -11.01
N CYS A 107 3.85 13.40 -9.86
CA CYS A 107 4.17 14.78 -9.49
C CYS A 107 5.36 14.88 -8.53
N ASN A 108 5.95 16.07 -8.46
CA ASN A 108 6.80 16.47 -7.34
C ASN A 108 5.96 17.14 -6.24
N CYS A 109 5.04 16.38 -5.63
CA CYS A 109 4.01 16.91 -4.74
C CYS A 109 3.69 15.96 -3.59
N ASP A 110 2.97 16.43 -2.58
CA ASP A 110 2.87 15.72 -1.29
C ASP A 110 2.15 14.37 -1.30
N LEU A 111 1.50 14.05 -2.42
CA LEU A 111 0.66 12.88 -2.61
C LEU A 111 -0.38 12.67 -1.50
N ALA A 112 -0.93 13.73 -0.90
CA ALA A 112 -1.86 13.64 0.24
C ALA A 112 -3.11 12.77 0.00
N ALA A 113 -3.51 12.55 -1.26
CA ALA A 113 -4.64 11.72 -1.64
C ALA A 113 -4.25 10.31 -2.14
N ALA A 114 -2.96 9.98 -2.19
CA ALA A 114 -2.48 8.71 -2.70
C ALA A 114 -2.94 7.57 -1.79
N SER A 115 -3.87 6.78 -2.30
CA SER A 115 -4.42 5.64 -1.59
C SER A 115 -4.82 4.51 -2.53
N LEU A 116 -4.73 3.29 -2.01
CA LEU A 116 -5.10 2.06 -2.68
C LEU A 116 -5.95 1.22 -1.71
N THR A 117 -7.21 1.00 -2.07
CA THR A 117 -8.23 0.39 -1.23
C THR A 117 -8.65 -0.95 -1.82
N THR A 118 -8.73 -1.99 -0.99
CA THR A 118 -9.21 -3.30 -1.39
C THR A 118 -10.69 -3.27 -1.82
N PRO A 119 -11.18 -4.30 -2.52
CA PRO A 119 -12.60 -4.60 -2.57
C PRO A 119 -13.18 -4.78 -1.15
N SER A 120 -14.50 -4.88 -1.08
CA SER A 120 -15.19 -5.31 0.15
C SER A 120 -14.78 -6.73 0.53
N ILE A 121 -14.41 -6.92 1.80
CA ILE A 121 -14.08 -8.20 2.40
C ILE A 121 -15.18 -8.50 3.43
N ASP A 122 -15.90 -9.60 3.24
CA ASP A 122 -16.92 -10.06 4.17
C ASP A 122 -16.27 -10.83 5.32
N LEU A 123 -16.31 -10.27 6.54
CA LEU A 123 -15.84 -10.91 7.76
C LEU A 123 -16.98 -11.56 8.57
N SER A 124 -18.16 -11.74 7.99
CA SER A 124 -19.28 -12.43 8.64
C SER A 124 -18.89 -13.85 9.03
N GLY A 125 -18.99 -14.17 10.32
CA GLY A 125 -18.59 -15.47 10.87
C GLY A 125 -17.07 -15.70 10.95
N VAL A 126 -16.26 -14.67 10.65
CA VAL A 126 -14.80 -14.69 10.86
C VAL A 126 -14.50 -14.29 12.31
N THR A 127 -13.52 -14.97 12.92
CA THR A 127 -12.99 -14.64 14.25
C THR A 127 -11.47 -14.61 14.21
N GLY A 128 -10.85 -13.57 14.77
CA GLY A 128 -9.41 -13.35 14.73
C GLY A 128 -8.91 -12.98 13.34
N ALA A 129 -9.63 -12.12 12.62
CA ALA A 129 -9.16 -11.61 11.33
C ALA A 129 -7.78 -10.94 11.47
N GLN A 130 -6.89 -11.21 10.52
CA GLN A 130 -5.54 -10.65 10.49
C GLN A 130 -5.16 -10.32 9.05
N LEU A 131 -4.47 -9.21 8.86
CA LEU A 131 -3.84 -8.83 7.59
C LEU A 131 -2.33 -9.07 7.66
N THR A 132 -1.78 -9.77 6.68
CA THR A 132 -0.32 -9.84 6.44
C THR A 132 0.02 -9.21 5.09
N PHE A 133 1.10 -8.45 5.02
CA PHE A 133 1.61 -7.84 3.78
C PHE A 133 3.14 -7.69 3.80
N ARG A 134 3.74 -7.35 2.64
CA ARG A 134 5.13 -6.91 2.53
C ARG A 134 5.18 -5.43 2.14
N SER A 135 6.23 -4.73 2.51
CA SER A 135 6.39 -3.31 2.15
C SER A 135 7.85 -2.90 2.12
N VAL A 136 8.12 -1.83 1.37
CA VAL A 136 9.37 -1.07 1.39
C VAL A 136 9.02 0.40 1.50
N VAL A 137 9.47 1.06 2.57
CA VAL A 137 9.23 2.49 2.75
C VAL A 137 10.57 3.18 2.94
N HIS A 138 10.94 4.02 1.98
CA HIS A 138 12.15 4.83 2.08
C HIS A 138 11.87 6.10 2.85
N ARG A 139 12.64 6.30 3.92
CA ARG A 139 12.59 7.51 4.75
C ARG A 139 13.96 8.18 4.90
N ASP A 140 14.94 7.70 4.13
CA ASP A 140 16.34 8.14 4.21
C ASP A 140 16.53 9.60 3.78
N PHE A 141 15.52 10.16 3.09
CA PHE A 141 15.49 11.50 2.54
C PHE A 141 14.19 12.23 2.90
N GLY A 142 13.70 12.04 4.12
CA GLY A 142 12.43 12.63 4.58
C GLY A 142 11.22 11.72 4.36
N GLY A 143 10.03 12.31 4.25
CA GLY A 143 8.77 11.60 4.03
C GLY A 143 8.15 10.92 5.25
N ALA A 144 6.84 10.66 5.16
CA ALA A 144 6.07 10.04 6.22
C ALA A 144 6.08 8.51 6.15
N ALA A 145 5.69 7.91 7.26
CA ALA A 145 5.35 6.49 7.29
C ALA A 145 4.06 6.25 6.49
N GLY A 146 3.95 5.09 5.84
CA GLY A 146 2.69 4.66 5.25
C GLY A 146 1.66 4.33 6.33
N GLN A 147 0.39 4.27 5.95
CA GLN A 147 -0.71 3.88 6.83
C GLN A 147 -1.49 2.70 6.26
N VAL A 148 -1.96 1.84 7.16
CA VAL A 148 -3.06 0.93 6.90
C VAL A 148 -4.27 1.45 7.66
N GLU A 149 -5.38 1.58 6.94
CA GLU A 149 -6.63 2.08 7.46
C GLU A 149 -7.77 1.12 7.11
N VAL A 150 -8.83 1.13 7.91
CA VAL A 150 -9.99 0.26 7.72
C VAL A 150 -11.26 1.08 7.65
N SER A 151 -12.15 0.71 6.71
CA SER A 151 -13.52 1.18 6.62
C SER A 151 -14.49 0.03 6.85
N THR A 152 -15.59 0.30 7.55
CA THR A 152 -16.74 -0.59 7.73
C THR A 152 -18.06 0.04 7.29
N ASP A 153 -17.99 1.15 6.55
CA ASP A 153 -19.13 1.97 6.11
C ASP A 153 -19.17 2.13 4.58
N GLY A 154 -18.67 1.11 3.86
CA GLY A 154 -18.63 1.11 2.40
C GLY A 154 -17.59 2.05 1.80
N GLY A 155 -16.59 2.48 2.57
CA GLY A 155 -15.55 3.42 2.16
C GLY A 155 -15.89 4.90 2.41
N GLY A 156 -16.91 5.18 3.22
CA GLY A 156 -17.28 6.55 3.60
C GLY A 156 -16.27 7.20 4.55
N SER A 157 -15.73 6.42 5.48
CA SER A 157 -14.69 6.84 6.42
C SER A 157 -13.69 5.72 6.67
N PHE A 158 -12.46 6.10 6.99
CA PHE A 158 -11.36 5.18 7.23
C PHE A 158 -10.65 5.56 8.53
N GLN A 159 -10.39 4.57 9.37
CA GLN A 159 -9.65 4.73 10.61
C GLN A 159 -8.26 4.09 10.51
N PRO A 160 -7.18 4.75 10.94
CA PRO A 160 -5.85 4.16 10.97
C PRO A 160 -5.79 2.99 11.97
N VAL A 161 -5.23 1.86 11.54
CA VAL A 161 -5.05 0.65 12.37
C VAL A 161 -3.60 0.20 12.45
N HIS A 162 -2.75 0.62 11.52
CA HIS A 162 -1.33 0.29 11.53
C HIS A 162 -0.50 1.36 10.81
N VAL A 163 0.66 1.67 11.38
CA VAL A 163 1.68 2.52 10.75
C VAL A 163 2.70 1.61 10.09
N ILE A 164 2.94 1.81 8.80
CA ILE A 164 3.96 1.08 8.03
C ILE A 164 5.29 1.85 8.20
N PRO A 165 6.22 1.33 9.00
CA PRO A 165 7.44 2.06 9.31
C PRO A 165 8.34 2.20 8.08
N GLY A 166 9.23 3.20 8.13
CA GLY A 166 10.38 3.27 7.23
C GLY A 166 11.24 2.02 7.36
N SER A 167 11.47 1.31 6.27
CA SER A 167 12.31 0.11 6.22
C SER A 167 13.58 0.29 5.39
N GLY A 168 13.76 1.44 4.73
CA GLY A 168 14.85 1.65 3.77
C GLY A 168 14.70 0.71 2.56
N PRO A 169 15.79 0.31 1.87
CA PRO A 169 15.75 -0.57 0.70
C PRO A 169 15.55 -2.06 1.08
N VAL A 170 14.70 -2.36 2.05
CA VAL A 170 14.50 -3.73 2.57
C VAL A 170 13.02 -4.05 2.68
N TRP A 171 12.64 -5.19 2.10
CA TRP A 171 11.31 -5.76 2.29
C TRP A 171 11.08 -6.14 3.74
N SER A 172 10.07 -5.54 4.36
CA SER A 172 9.58 -5.90 5.69
C SER A 172 8.20 -6.53 5.61
N TYR A 173 7.89 -7.43 6.54
CA TYR A 173 6.53 -7.94 6.74
C TYR A 173 5.76 -7.04 7.70
N GLY A 174 4.52 -6.72 7.34
CA GLY A 174 3.53 -6.14 8.23
C GLY A 174 2.50 -7.19 8.63
N ILE A 175 2.14 -7.22 9.91
CA ILE A 175 1.07 -8.05 10.46
C ILE A 175 0.16 -7.14 11.27
N VAL A 176 -1.13 -7.13 10.94
CA VAL A 176 -2.13 -6.25 11.56
C VAL A 176 -3.27 -7.10 12.09
N ASP A 177 -3.53 -6.99 13.39
CA ASP A 177 -4.72 -7.56 14.02
C ASP A 177 -5.96 -6.76 13.58
N LEU A 178 -6.93 -7.46 13.01
CA LEU A 178 -8.20 -6.91 12.54
C LEU A 178 -9.39 -7.50 13.30
N SER A 179 -9.15 -8.21 14.41
CA SER A 179 -10.20 -8.84 15.21
C SER A 179 -11.27 -7.87 15.74
N ALA A 180 -10.93 -6.58 15.84
CA ALA A 180 -11.90 -5.52 16.14
C ALA A 180 -13.02 -5.38 15.07
N PHE A 181 -12.82 -5.92 13.87
CA PHE A 181 -13.75 -5.88 12.74
C PHE A 181 -14.38 -7.24 12.43
N ASP A 182 -14.12 -8.25 13.27
CA ASP A 182 -14.74 -9.58 13.13
C ASP A 182 -16.26 -9.49 13.03
N GLY A 183 -16.86 -10.27 12.14
CA GLY A 183 -18.31 -10.29 11.92
C GLY A 183 -18.86 -9.16 11.05
N ALA A 184 -18.05 -8.17 10.65
CA ALA A 184 -18.50 -7.09 9.77
C ALA A 184 -18.65 -7.58 8.31
N PRO A 185 -19.78 -7.30 7.64
CA PRO A 185 -20.05 -7.83 6.29
C PRO A 185 -19.37 -7.05 5.15
N ASP A 186 -18.87 -5.85 5.44
CA ASP A 186 -18.15 -5.01 4.47
C ASP A 186 -16.97 -4.36 5.18
N VAL A 187 -15.80 -4.98 5.05
CA VAL A 187 -14.53 -4.42 5.52
C VAL A 187 -13.67 -4.08 4.32
N ARG A 188 -13.15 -2.85 4.28
CA ARG A 188 -12.22 -2.39 3.25
C ARG A 188 -10.95 -1.91 3.89
N ILE A 189 -9.82 -2.31 3.31
CA ILE A 189 -8.51 -1.94 3.81
C ILE A 189 -7.89 -0.96 2.83
N ARG A 190 -7.37 0.14 3.35
CA ARG A 190 -6.72 1.18 2.57
C ARG A 190 -5.27 1.30 2.98
N PHE A 191 -4.42 1.28 1.97
CA PHE A 191 -3.03 1.66 2.06
C PHE A 191 -2.92 3.11 1.60
N SER A 192 -2.37 3.98 2.43
CA SER A 192 -2.23 5.40 2.10
C SER A 192 -0.86 5.94 2.47
N TRP A 193 -0.47 7.00 1.76
CA TRP A 193 0.82 7.64 1.93
C TRP A 193 0.81 9.08 1.47
N SER A 194 1.66 9.87 2.10
CA SER A 194 1.97 11.25 1.75
C SER A 194 3.35 11.55 2.31
N ASP A 195 4.14 12.39 1.65
CA ASP A 195 5.37 12.92 2.25
C ASP A 195 5.06 13.95 3.37
N GLN A 196 3.80 14.41 3.48
CA GLN A 196 3.30 15.52 4.32
C GLN A 196 3.96 16.88 4.03
N GLY A 197 4.29 17.11 2.77
CA GLY A 197 5.05 18.27 2.30
C GLY A 197 6.50 18.29 2.79
N ASN A 198 7.04 17.15 3.25
CA ASN A 198 8.43 17.05 3.68
C ASN A 198 9.36 16.82 2.49
N TRP A 199 10.46 17.58 2.49
CA TRP A 199 11.50 17.57 1.46
C TRP A 199 12.71 16.76 1.88
#